data_AF-A0A7W0YH25-F1
#
_entry.id   AF-A0A7W0YH25-F1
#
_cell.length_a   1.000
_cell.length_b   1.000
_cell.length_c   1.000
_cell.angle_alpha   90.00
_cell.angle_beta   90.00
_cell.angle_gamma   90.00
#
_symmetry.space_group_name_H-M   'P 1'
#
loop_
_entity.id
_entity.type
_entity.pdbx_description
1 polymer ?
#
loop_
_entity_poly.entity_id
_entity_poly.type
_entity_poly.pdbx_seq_one_letter_code
_entity_poly.pdbx_strand_id
1 'polypeptide(L)' 'MSSSRIRFRPPGVKPWTRVGSLGPVRGRLGLAWVVAPLVVGVVLLVVALLWWL' A
#
# COMPACT_ATOMS: atom_id res chain seq x y z
N MET A 1 -17.07 10.94 -43.74
CA MET A 1 -16.64 9.87 -42.81
C MET A 1 -16.66 10.45 -41.39
N SER A 2 -17.57 9.95 -40.54
CA SER A 2 -17.73 10.45 -39.17
C SER A 2 -16.61 9.89 -38.29
N SER A 3 -15.74 10.77 -37.78
CA SER A 3 -14.68 10.38 -36.84
C SER A 3 -15.32 10.06 -35.49
N SER A 4 -15.44 8.76 -35.19
CA SER A 4 -15.86 8.31 -33.88
C SER A 4 -14.76 8.65 -32.87
N ARG A 5 -14.94 9.75 -32.13
CA ARG A 5 -14.02 10.14 -31.06
C ARG A 5 -14.11 9.08 -29.96
N ILE A 6 -13.07 8.23 -29.87
CA ILE A 6 -12.89 7.23 -28.82
C ILE A 6 -12.77 7.97 -27.49
N ARG A 7 -13.86 8.04 -26.73
CA ARG A 7 -13.88 8.62 -25.38
C ARG A 7 -13.49 7.54 -24.38
N PHE A 8 -12.19 7.47 -24.07
CA PHE A 8 -11.71 6.71 -22.93
C PHE A 8 -12.11 7.45 -21.65
N ARG A 9 -13.21 6.99 -21.02
CA ARG A 9 -13.52 7.31 -19.63
C ARG A 9 -12.97 6.16 -18.80
N PRO A 10 -11.73 6.22 -18.28
CA PRO A 10 -11.34 5.24 -17.28
C PRO A 10 -12.38 5.38 -16.18
N PRO A 11 -13.12 4.31 -15.86
CA PRO A 11 -14.15 4.40 -14.84
C PRO A 11 -13.42 4.90 -13.60
N GLY A 12 -13.89 6.02 -13.04
CA GLY A 12 -13.35 6.56 -11.81
C GLY A 12 -13.17 5.38 -10.87
N VAL A 13 -11.94 5.16 -10.41
CA VAL A 13 -11.63 4.08 -9.47
C VAL A 13 -12.48 4.42 -8.27
N LYS A 14 -13.66 3.80 -8.18
CA LYS A 14 -14.52 3.95 -7.03
C LYS A 14 -13.63 3.67 -5.84
N PRO A 15 -13.70 4.46 -4.76
CA PRO A 15 -13.28 3.95 -3.47
C PRO A 15 -13.83 2.53 -3.39
N TRP A 16 -12.97 1.55 -3.08
CA TRP A 16 -13.29 0.11 -3.10
C TRP A 16 -13.11 -0.66 -4.42
N THR A 17 -12.76 -0.02 -5.54
CA THR A 17 -12.46 -0.74 -6.80
C THR A 17 -11.18 -1.54 -6.66
N ARG A 18 -11.28 -2.84 -6.95
CA ARG A 18 -10.16 -3.78 -6.95
C ARG A 18 -9.28 -3.55 -8.19
N VAL A 19 -7.97 -3.36 -7.99
CA VAL A 19 -6.99 -3.31 -9.08
C VAL A 19 -6.22 -4.63 -9.08
N GLY A 20 -6.55 -5.53 -10.01
CA GLY A 20 -5.91 -6.86 -10.10
C GLY A 20 -6.06 -7.69 -8.81
N SER A 21 -5.00 -8.41 -8.42
CA SER A 21 -4.95 -9.19 -7.17
C SER A 21 -4.74 -8.31 -5.92
N LEU A 22 -4.43 -7.02 -6.08
CA LEU A 22 -3.98 -6.12 -5.01
C LEU A 22 -5.12 -5.64 -4.08
N GLY A 23 -6.32 -6.18 -4.24
CA GLY A 23 -7.49 -5.76 -3.48
C GLY A 23 -7.95 -4.35 -3.84
N PRO A 24 -8.96 -3.84 -3.13
CA PRO A 24 -9.45 -2.49 -3.35
C PRO A 24 -8.33 -1.45 -3.23
N VAL A 25 -8.39 -0.34 -3.98
CA VAL A 25 -7.58 0.87 -3.77
C VAL A 25 -8.03 1.54 -2.45
N ARG A 26 -7.86 0.83 -1.35
CA ARG A 26 -8.18 1.20 0.03
C ARG A 26 -7.52 0.15 0.95
N GLY A 27 -6.32 0.49 1.41
CA GLY A 27 -5.84 0.13 2.75
C GLY A 27 -5.93 -1.34 3.16
N ARG A 28 -5.07 -2.19 2.59
CA ARG A 28 -4.62 -3.39 3.31
C ARG A 28 -3.13 -3.32 3.65
N LEU A 29 -2.68 -2.15 4.07
CA LEU A 29 -1.63 -2.10 5.09
C LEU A 29 -2.25 -2.74 6.35
N GLY A 30 -2.30 -4.07 6.39
CA GLY A 30 -2.94 -4.82 7.48
C GLY A 30 -2.24 -4.57 8.82
N LEU A 31 -2.65 -5.28 9.87
CA LEU A 31 -1.98 -5.20 11.18
C LEU A 31 -0.46 -5.34 11.07
N ALA A 32 0.04 -6.14 10.13
CA ALA A 32 1.46 -6.27 9.83
C ALA A 32 2.17 -4.93 9.57
N TRP A 33 1.54 -4.00 8.83
CA TRP A 33 2.12 -2.68 8.56
C TRP A 33 2.05 -1.72 9.75
N VAL A 34 1.10 -1.94 10.66
CA VAL A 34 1.03 -1.20 11.94
C VAL A 34 2.10 -1.71 12.91
N VAL A 35 2.33 -3.01 12.93
CA VAL A 35 3.29 -3.68 13.83
C VAL A 35 4.74 -3.59 13.32
N ALA A 36 4.95 -3.52 12.01
CA ALA A 36 6.26 -3.40 11.38
C ALA A 36 7.14 -2.29 11.97
N PRO A 37 6.71 -1.02 12.12
CA PRO A 37 7.56 0.03 12.69
C PRO A 37 7.92 -0.23 14.16
N LEU A 38 7.02 -0.85 14.94
CA LEU A 38 7.32 -1.23 16.33
C LEU A 38 8.41 -2.30 16.38
N VAL A 39 8.29 -3.34 15.56
CA VAL A 39 9.28 -4.42 15.47
C VAL A 39 10.63 -3.87 15.00
N VAL A 40 10.64 -3.03 13.96
CA VAL A 40 11.86 -2.39 13.47
C VAL A 40 12.51 -1.53 14.56
N GLY A 41 11.73 -0.74 15.30
CA GLY A 41 12.24 0.07 16.40
C GLY A 41 12.88 -0.77 17.51
N VAL A 42 12.24 -1.86 17.92
CA VAL A 42 12.77 -2.78 18.94
C VAL A 42 14.07 -3.44 18.47
N VAL A 43 14.11 -3.93 17.22
CA VAL A 43 15.31 -4.55 16.65
C VAL A 43 16.47 -3.56 16.63
N LEU A 44 16.24 -2.31 16.21
CA LEU A 44 17.27 -1.27 16.19
C LEU A 44 17.77 -0.95 17.61
N LEU A 45 16.88 -0.87 18.61
CA LEU A 45 17.28 -0.66 20.00
C LEU A 45 18.15 -1.80 20.54
N VAL A 46 17.80 -3.05 20.27
CA VAL A 46 18.59 -4.22 20.68
C VAL A 46 19.96 -4.19 20.02
N VAL A 47 20.04 -3.91 18.73
CA VAL A 47 21.32 -3.82 18.01
C VAL A 47 22.19 -2.70 18.58
N ALA A 48 21.61 -1.52 18.82
CA ALA A 48 22.34 -0.40 19.42
C ALA A 48 22.86 -0.73 20.84
N LEU A 49 22.04 -1.41 21.65
CA LEU A 49 22.42 -1.83 22.99
C LEU A 49 23.56 -2.86 22.96
N LEU A 50 23.47 -3.86 22.08
CA LEU A 50 24.51 -4.87 21.90
C LEU A 50 25.81 -4.29 21.35
N TRP A 51 25.73 -3.25 20.52
CA TRP A 51 26.90 -2.55 20.02
C TRP A 51 27.59 -1.72 21.11
N TRP A 52 26.82 -1.22 22.07
CA TRP A 52 27.30 -0.36 23.14
C TRP A 52 27.99 -1.12 24.30
N LEU A 53 27.63 -2.39 24.50
CA LEU A 53 28.19 -3.30 25.52
C LEU A 53 29.52 -3.91 25.06
#